data_AF-A0A7U9XCZ2-F1
#
_entry.id   AF-A0A7U9XCZ2-F1
#
_cell.length_a   1.000
_cell.length_b   1.000
_cell.length_c   1.000
_cell.angle_alpha   90.00
_cell.angle_beta   90.00
_cell.angle_gamma   90.00
#
_symmetry.space_group_name_H-M   'P 1'
#
loop_
_entity.id
_entity.type
_entity.pdbx_description
1 polymer ?
#
loop_
_entity_poly.entity_id
_entity_poly.type
_entity_poly.pdbx_seq_one_letter_code
_entity_poly.pdbx_strand_id
1 'polypeptide(L)'
;MNAEETKRWKAMNLRYKKPIVKDLNLDAIKEALCEIGDECDDVQYYLDYHEETLLNALDGDEDDAYEFRMMFSDLSAECDQMWEDLRKEYVPEYFDLFFVAVGKGYEMVGYDVYEHDYFGLNYIESEWANEEAVKKMKALTKDQLIKTAQYCFKIFQAYIGLQHRYDCIKAAMDILRDSNTGYLQMVDQIEKQYEKANESTDGFKWWSHTPEVNDLDRLIENMPQEVWLQ
;
A
#
# COMPACT_ATOMS: atom_id res chain seq x y z
N MET A 1 5.41 -26.47 37.71
CA MET A 1 6.02 -25.25 37.16
C MET A 1 7.52 -25.32 37.34
N ASN A 2 8.24 -25.57 36.26
CA ASN A 2 9.70 -25.42 36.21
C ASN A 2 10.07 -23.93 36.05
N ALA A 3 11.37 -23.62 36.05
CA ALA A 3 11.86 -22.25 35.98
C ALA A 3 11.47 -21.54 34.66
N GLU A 4 11.39 -22.29 33.56
CA GLU A 4 11.10 -21.79 32.22
C GLU A 4 9.60 -21.50 32.05
N GLU A 5 8.75 -22.42 32.48
CA GLU A 5 7.29 -22.23 32.59
C GLU A 5 6.95 -21.03 33.46
N THR A 6 7.72 -20.80 34.53
CA THR A 6 7.55 -19.64 35.41
C THR A 6 7.91 -18.33 34.70
N LYS A 7 8.96 -18.30 33.90
CA LYS A 7 9.33 -17.12 33.12
C LYS A 7 8.26 -16.79 32.08
N ARG A 8 7.83 -17.80 31.31
CA ARG A 8 6.78 -17.66 30.29
C ARG A 8 5.47 -17.15 30.89
N TRP A 9 5.01 -17.76 31.99
CA TRP A 9 3.80 -17.32 32.69
C TRP A 9 3.90 -15.89 33.21
N LYS A 10 5.05 -15.47 33.74
CA LYS A 10 5.27 -14.08 34.17
C LYS A 10 5.23 -13.10 33.01
N ALA A 11 5.85 -13.44 31.87
CA ALA A 11 5.84 -12.59 30.68
C ALA A 11 4.41 -12.40 30.15
N MET A 12 3.64 -13.48 30.06
CA MET A 12 2.24 -13.44 29.67
C MET A 12 1.41 -12.49 30.55
N ASN A 13 1.55 -12.59 31.87
CA ASN A 13 0.82 -11.72 32.81
C ASN A 13 1.30 -10.26 32.82
N LEU A 14 2.34 -9.90 32.06
CA LEU A 14 2.87 -8.53 32.00
C LEU A 14 2.70 -7.86 30.63
N ARG A 15 2.05 -8.53 29.66
CA ARG A 15 1.85 -8.00 28.29
C ARG A 15 1.22 -6.61 28.27
N TYR A 16 0.24 -6.37 29.13
CA TYR A 16 -0.46 -5.08 29.27
C TYR A 16 0.45 -3.89 29.65
N LYS A 17 1.70 -4.13 30.09
CA LYS A 17 2.65 -3.08 30.48
C LYS A 17 3.27 -2.33 29.31
N LYS A 18 3.29 -2.96 28.13
CA LYS A 18 3.68 -2.34 26.87
C LYS A 18 2.56 -2.60 25.85
N PRO A 19 1.41 -1.94 26.03
CA PRO A 19 0.27 -2.11 25.16
C PRO A 19 0.36 -1.17 23.96
N ILE A 20 -0.26 -1.57 22.85
CA ILE A 20 -0.51 -0.74 21.67
C ILE A 20 -1.94 -0.98 21.19
N VAL A 21 -2.53 0.00 20.48
CA VAL A 21 -3.80 -0.22 19.78
C VAL A 21 -3.52 -1.02 18.52
N LYS A 22 -4.32 -2.06 18.28
CA LYS A 22 -4.19 -2.87 17.08
C LYS A 22 -4.46 -2.00 15.85
N ASP A 23 -3.61 -2.12 14.83
CA ASP A 23 -3.66 -1.40 13.56
C ASP A 23 -3.53 0.14 13.65
N LEU A 24 -3.40 0.71 14.86
CA LEU A 24 -3.12 2.14 15.10
C LEU A 24 -1.95 2.28 16.08
N ASN A 25 -0.76 1.93 15.59
CA ASN A 25 0.48 2.00 16.35
C ASN A 25 1.66 2.30 15.42
N LEU A 26 2.80 2.67 16.01
CA LEU A 26 3.97 3.08 15.24
C LEU A 26 4.50 1.99 14.31
N ASP A 27 4.46 0.72 14.71
CA ASP A 27 5.01 -0.36 13.89
C ASP A 27 4.11 -0.63 12.69
N ALA A 28 2.79 -0.64 12.86
CA ALA A 28 1.83 -0.73 11.76
C ALA A 28 1.95 0.43 10.77
N ILE A 29 2.13 1.67 11.27
CA ILE A 29 2.33 2.83 10.40
C ILE A 29 3.62 2.69 9.60
N LYS A 30 4.72 2.27 10.23
CA LYS A 30 6.00 2.08 9.54
C LYS A 30 5.93 1.01 8.47
N GLU A 31 5.24 -0.10 8.75
CA GLU A 31 5.01 -1.17 7.79
C GLU A 31 4.25 -0.65 6.58
N ALA A 32 3.14 0.06 6.81
CA ALA A 32 2.38 0.70 5.73
C ALA A 32 3.20 1.72 4.93
N LEU A 33 4.08 2.50 5.58
CA LEU A 33 4.96 3.44 4.88
C LEU A 33 6.00 2.72 4.00
N CYS A 34 6.55 1.59 4.46
CA CYS A 34 7.42 0.76 3.63
C CYS A 34 6.66 0.20 2.42
N GLU A 35 5.49 -0.40 2.65
CA GLU A 35 4.67 -0.98 1.59
C GLU A 35 4.31 0.05 0.52
N ILE A 36 3.87 1.24 0.94
CA ILE A 36 3.53 2.32 0.02
C ILE A 36 4.77 2.83 -0.72
N GLY A 37 5.90 2.99 -0.03
CA GLY A 37 7.15 3.40 -0.65
C GLY A 37 7.63 2.41 -1.71
N ASP A 38 7.66 1.12 -1.38
CA ASP A 38 8.05 0.04 -2.29
C ASP A 38 7.15 0.01 -3.53
N GLU A 39 5.83 0.15 -3.35
CA GLU A 39 4.90 0.21 -4.49
C GLU A 39 5.07 1.46 -5.35
N CYS A 40 5.38 2.62 -4.76
CA CYS A 40 5.68 3.81 -5.54
C CYS A 40 6.97 3.66 -6.35
N ASP A 41 8.00 3.03 -5.79
CA ASP A 41 9.25 2.74 -6.48
C ASP A 41 9.03 1.75 -7.64
N ASP A 42 8.23 0.71 -7.42
CA ASP A 42 7.84 -0.26 -8.47
C ASP A 42 7.09 0.43 -9.62
N VAL A 43 6.17 1.36 -9.30
CA VAL A 43 5.44 2.12 -10.31
C VAL A 43 6.38 3.08 -11.04
N GLN A 44 7.25 3.82 -10.34
CA GLN A 44 8.24 4.68 -11.00
C GLN A 44 9.12 3.88 -11.96
N TYR A 45 9.61 2.71 -11.53
CA TYR A 45 10.35 1.81 -12.41
C TYR A 45 9.51 1.40 -13.61
N TYR A 46 8.25 0.99 -13.42
CA TYR A 46 7.38 0.65 -14.55
C TYR A 46 7.24 1.82 -15.54
N LEU A 47 7.04 3.04 -15.05
CA LEU A 47 6.84 4.23 -15.87
C LEU A 47 8.12 4.66 -16.62
N ASP A 48 9.29 4.51 -16.02
CA ASP A 48 10.57 4.87 -16.65
C ASP A 48 10.93 3.95 -17.83
N TYR A 49 10.55 2.66 -17.76
CA TYR A 49 10.86 1.67 -18.82
C TYR A 49 9.69 1.43 -19.79
N HIS A 50 8.47 1.81 -19.43
CA HIS A 50 7.25 1.62 -20.22
C HIS A 50 6.45 2.92 -20.40
N GLU A 51 7.14 4.06 -20.52
CA GLU A 51 6.51 5.39 -20.66
C GLU A 51 5.48 5.44 -21.81
N GLU A 52 5.81 4.86 -22.97
CA GLU A 52 4.89 4.76 -24.11
C GLU A 52 3.59 4.01 -23.75
N THR A 53 3.65 3.06 -22.83
CA THR A 53 2.47 2.29 -22.39
C THR A 53 1.55 3.13 -21.52
N LEU A 54 2.08 3.94 -20.60
CA LEU A 54 1.28 4.87 -19.81
C LEU A 54 0.62 5.92 -20.70
N LEU A 55 1.41 6.53 -21.60
CA LEU A 55 0.91 7.55 -22.52
C LEU A 55 -0.22 7.01 -23.41
N ASN A 56 -0.07 5.79 -23.92
CA ASN A 56 -1.13 5.11 -24.67
C ASN A 56 -2.37 4.81 -23.82
N ALA A 57 -2.19 4.49 -22.53
CA ALA A 57 -3.31 4.25 -21.60
C ALA A 57 -4.12 5.53 -21.32
N LEU A 58 -3.49 6.69 -21.53
CA LEU A 58 -4.06 8.01 -21.32
C LEU A 58 -4.34 8.71 -22.66
N ASP A 59 -4.64 7.95 -23.71
CA ASP A 59 -5.01 8.46 -25.04
C ASP A 59 -4.01 9.46 -25.66
N GLY A 60 -2.73 9.36 -25.29
CA GLY A 60 -1.69 10.29 -25.76
C GLY A 60 -1.60 11.59 -24.99
N ASP A 61 -2.31 11.74 -23.87
CA ASP A 61 -2.27 12.95 -23.04
C ASP A 61 -1.01 13.01 -22.18
N GLU A 62 -0.04 13.83 -22.63
CA GLU A 62 1.23 14.05 -21.95
C GLU A 62 1.06 14.75 -20.60
N ASP A 63 0.06 15.63 -20.46
CA ASP A 63 -0.18 16.39 -19.23
C ASP A 63 -0.73 15.44 -18.15
N ASP A 64 -1.72 14.62 -18.48
CA ASP A 64 -2.27 13.61 -17.55
C ASP A 64 -1.20 12.57 -17.16
N ALA A 65 -0.38 12.12 -18.12
CA ALA A 65 0.73 11.19 -17.84
C ALA A 65 1.80 11.82 -16.91
N TYR A 66 2.07 13.11 -17.07
CA TYR A 66 2.96 13.84 -16.18
C TYR A 66 2.35 14.01 -14.78
N GLU A 67 1.10 14.43 -14.67
CA GLU A 67 0.40 14.57 -13.39
C GLU A 67 0.36 13.24 -12.63
N PHE A 68 0.10 12.14 -13.33
CA PHE A 68 0.09 10.80 -12.75
C PHE A 68 1.44 10.42 -12.13
N ARG A 69 2.55 10.65 -12.84
CA ARG A 69 3.91 10.46 -12.31
C ARG A 69 4.21 11.32 -11.09
N MET A 70 3.77 12.58 -11.14
CA MET A 70 3.96 13.50 -10.04
C MET A 70 3.23 13.04 -8.78
N MET A 71 2.02 12.49 -8.91
CA MET A 71 1.27 11.97 -7.75
C MET A 71 2.02 10.85 -7.00
N PHE A 72 2.65 9.90 -7.71
CA PHE A 72 3.48 8.87 -7.05
C PHE A 72 4.75 9.45 -6.43
N SER A 73 5.40 10.39 -7.11
CA SER A 73 6.62 11.04 -6.61
C SER A 73 6.34 11.85 -5.34
N ASP A 74 5.22 12.56 -5.29
CA ASP A 74 4.76 13.29 -4.12
C ASP A 74 4.43 12.32 -2.98
N LEU A 75 3.81 11.18 -3.27
CA LEU A 75 3.49 10.16 -2.28
C LEU A 75 4.76 9.54 -1.66
N SER A 76 5.77 9.21 -2.47
CA SER A 76 7.09 8.77 -1.97
C SER A 76 7.72 9.83 -1.05
N ALA A 77 7.70 11.10 -1.45
CA ALA A 77 8.25 12.20 -0.66
C ALA A 77 7.49 12.39 0.67
N GLU A 78 6.17 12.22 0.67
CA GLU A 78 5.35 12.24 1.88
C GLU A 78 5.67 11.07 2.81
N CYS A 79 5.89 9.86 2.27
CA CYS A 79 6.33 8.70 3.04
C CYS A 79 7.66 8.98 3.75
N ASP A 80 8.66 9.49 3.02
CA ASP A 80 9.96 9.88 3.58
C ASP A 80 9.83 10.94 4.67
N GLN A 81 9.02 11.97 4.42
CA GLN A 81 8.79 13.03 5.41
C GLN A 81 8.12 12.47 6.66
N MET A 82 7.16 11.56 6.51
CA MET A 82 6.48 10.93 7.62
C MET A 82 7.42 10.03 8.42
N TRP A 83 8.30 9.28 7.75
CA TRP A 83 9.36 8.50 8.40
C TRP A 83 10.22 9.34 9.35
N GLU A 84 10.60 10.53 8.92
CA GLU A 84 11.36 11.47 9.75
C GLU A 84 10.50 12.03 10.90
N ASP A 85 9.23 12.29 10.67
CA ASP A 85 8.31 12.78 11.70
C ASP A 85 8.03 11.75 12.80
N LEU A 86 8.01 10.45 12.47
CA LEU A 86 7.86 9.36 13.45
C LEU A 86 9.03 9.29 14.44
N ARG A 87 10.20 9.82 14.09
CA ARG A 87 11.41 9.81 14.93
C ARG A 87 11.57 11.04 15.81
N LYS A 88 10.69 12.03 15.67
CA LYS A 88 10.83 13.35 16.31
C LYS A 88 10.04 13.47 17.60
N GLU A 89 10.62 14.25 18.51
CA GLU A 89 9.96 14.77 19.70
C GLU A 89 9.28 13.70 20.57
N TYR A 90 7.96 13.82 20.79
CA TYR A 90 7.18 12.96 21.66
C TYR A 90 6.68 11.69 20.98
N VAL A 91 6.84 11.55 19.65
CA VAL A 91 6.20 10.49 18.88
C VAL A 91 6.73 9.09 19.26
N PRO A 92 8.05 8.82 19.26
CA PRO A 92 8.57 7.48 19.56
C PRO A 92 8.19 6.94 20.94
N GLU A 93 8.02 7.84 21.91
CA GLU A 93 7.77 7.46 23.30
C GLU A 93 6.28 7.41 23.64
N TYR A 94 5.47 8.30 23.05
CA TYR A 94 4.12 8.53 23.51
C TYR A 94 3.02 8.21 22.50
N PHE A 95 3.31 7.98 21.21
CA PHE A 95 2.26 7.75 20.22
C PHE A 95 1.38 6.55 20.59
N ASP A 96 1.99 5.38 20.78
CA ASP A 96 1.25 4.17 21.13
C ASP A 96 0.54 4.30 22.49
N LEU A 97 1.24 4.85 23.49
CA LEU A 97 0.69 5.07 24.82
C LEU A 97 -0.50 6.03 24.81
N PHE A 98 -0.44 7.08 24.00
CA PHE A 98 -1.50 8.07 23.87
C PHE A 98 -2.76 7.41 23.31
N PHE A 99 -2.65 6.68 22.20
CA PHE A 99 -3.80 6.00 21.59
C PHE A 99 -4.35 4.88 22.45
N VAL A 100 -3.53 4.16 23.23
CA VAL A 100 -4.04 3.22 24.23
C VAL A 100 -4.80 3.94 25.35
N ALA A 101 -4.29 5.09 25.81
CA ALA A 101 -4.91 5.84 26.91
C ALA A 101 -6.29 6.41 26.52
N VAL A 102 -6.43 6.94 25.30
CA VAL A 102 -7.70 7.52 24.82
C VAL A 102 -8.61 6.49 24.14
N GLY A 103 -8.05 5.38 23.64
CA GLY A 103 -8.74 4.31 22.93
C GLY A 103 -9.35 3.25 23.84
N LYS A 104 -10.06 3.66 24.89
CA LYS A 104 -10.78 2.70 25.75
C LYS A 104 -11.83 1.95 24.92
N GLY A 105 -11.79 0.60 24.96
CA GLY A 105 -12.69 -0.27 24.21
C GLY A 105 -12.22 -0.66 22.81
N TYR A 106 -11.09 -0.15 22.34
CA TYR A 106 -10.45 -0.63 21.12
C TYR A 106 -9.76 -1.98 21.35
N GLU A 107 -9.53 -2.72 20.27
CA GLU A 107 -8.72 -3.94 20.32
C GLU A 107 -7.26 -3.55 20.62
N MET A 108 -6.68 -4.18 21.65
CA MET A 108 -5.33 -3.91 22.12
C MET A 108 -4.49 -5.17 22.05
N VAL A 109 -3.20 -4.99 21.73
CA VAL A 109 -2.20 -6.05 21.83
C VAL A 109 -1.12 -5.62 22.82
N GLY A 110 -0.50 -6.58 23.49
CA GLY A 110 0.53 -6.33 24.49
C GLY A 110 1.78 -7.17 24.23
N TYR A 111 2.95 -6.58 24.52
CA TYR A 111 4.23 -7.19 24.23
C TYR A 111 4.60 -8.29 25.21
N ASP A 112 4.85 -9.50 24.72
CA ASP A 112 5.39 -10.61 25.47
C ASP A 112 6.92 -10.60 25.38
N VAL A 113 7.58 -10.30 26.49
CA VAL A 113 9.05 -10.22 26.56
C VAL A 113 9.72 -11.59 26.37
N TYR A 114 9.03 -12.70 26.63
CA TYR A 114 9.59 -14.03 26.48
C TYR A 114 9.51 -14.50 25.02
N GLU A 115 8.38 -14.28 24.36
CA GLU A 115 8.17 -14.66 22.96
C GLU A 115 8.72 -13.60 21.98
N HIS A 116 9.06 -12.41 22.49
CA HIS A 116 9.50 -11.24 21.71
C HIS A 116 8.49 -10.73 20.69
N ASP A 117 7.21 -10.88 20.98
CA ASP A 117 6.12 -10.58 20.04
C ASP A 117 4.89 -9.97 20.74
N TYR A 118 3.99 -9.37 19.98
CA TYR A 118 2.71 -8.84 20.45
C TYR A 118 1.61 -9.89 20.40
N PHE A 119 0.80 -9.93 21.45
CA PHE A 119 -0.36 -10.82 21.54
C PHE A 119 -1.62 -10.04 21.87
N GLY A 120 -2.75 -10.50 21.33
CA GLY A 120 -4.07 -9.98 21.69
C GLY A 120 -4.31 -10.03 23.19
N LEU A 121 -4.84 -8.93 23.72
CA LEU A 121 -5.24 -8.81 25.11
C LEU A 121 -6.73 -9.16 25.25
N ASN A 122 -7.06 -9.94 26.27
CA ASN A 122 -8.47 -10.17 26.60
C ASN A 122 -9.08 -8.91 27.24
N TYR A 123 -10.41 -8.90 27.44
CA TYR A 123 -11.13 -7.74 28.00
C TYR A 123 -10.50 -7.18 29.29
N ILE A 124 -10.11 -8.03 30.23
CA ILE A 124 -9.53 -7.59 31.51
C ILE A 124 -8.12 -7.03 31.31
N GLU A 125 -7.30 -7.70 30.49
CA GLU A 125 -5.95 -7.23 30.16
C GLU A 125 -5.97 -5.90 29.42
N SER A 126 -6.94 -5.68 28.53
CA SER A 126 -7.15 -4.42 27.82
C SER A 126 -7.56 -3.29 28.77
N GLU A 127 -8.40 -3.57 29.78
CA GLU A 127 -8.69 -2.57 30.83
C GLU A 127 -7.41 -2.21 31.61
N TRP A 128 -6.59 -3.18 31.99
CA TRP A 128 -5.31 -2.92 32.67
C TRP A 128 -4.31 -2.17 31.79
N ALA A 129 -4.28 -2.47 30.49
CA ALA A 129 -3.46 -1.76 29.51
C ALA A 129 -3.87 -0.27 29.43
N ASN A 130 -5.18 0.01 29.34
CA ASN A 130 -5.69 1.37 29.35
C ASN A 130 -5.34 2.09 30.65
N GLU A 131 -5.56 1.46 31.81
CA GLU A 131 -5.22 2.04 33.12
C GLU A 131 -3.73 2.35 33.25
N GLU A 132 -2.86 1.45 32.80
CA GLU A 132 -1.41 1.63 32.80
C GLU A 132 -0.99 2.79 31.88
N ALA A 133 -1.56 2.86 30.67
CA ALA A 133 -1.31 3.95 29.73
C ALA A 133 -1.79 5.30 30.30
N VAL A 134 -3.02 5.38 30.80
CA VAL A 134 -3.56 6.59 31.45
C VAL A 134 -2.69 7.03 32.61
N LYS A 135 -2.20 6.10 33.43
CA LYS A 135 -1.29 6.41 34.53
C LYS A 135 0.02 7.03 34.02
N LYS A 136 0.63 6.47 32.97
CA LYS A 136 1.84 7.01 32.34
C LYS A 136 1.59 8.40 31.74
N MET A 137 0.48 8.58 31.02
CA MET A 137 0.09 9.87 30.44
C MET A 137 -0.16 10.94 31.51
N LYS A 138 -0.74 10.57 32.66
CA LYS A 138 -0.97 11.49 33.80
C LYS A 138 0.31 11.90 34.53
N ALA A 139 1.44 11.22 34.29
CA ALA A 139 2.73 11.65 34.85
C ALA A 139 3.29 12.87 34.11
N LEU A 140 2.79 13.18 32.91
CA LEU A 140 3.14 14.38 32.16
C LEU A 140 2.50 15.62 32.79
N THR A 141 3.19 16.76 32.68
CA THR A 141 2.57 18.06 32.95
C THR A 141 1.45 18.33 31.94
N LYS A 142 0.54 19.26 32.27
CA LYS A 142 -0.54 19.66 31.36
C LYS A 142 0.00 20.11 30.00
N ASP A 143 1.07 20.90 29.99
CA ASP A 143 1.69 21.40 28.76
C ASP A 143 2.31 20.27 27.92
N GLN A 144 3.00 19.32 28.57
CA GLN A 144 3.53 18.13 27.89
C GLN A 144 2.40 17.27 27.32
N LEU A 145 1.33 17.03 28.08
CA LEU A 145 0.19 16.24 27.62
C LEU A 145 -0.46 16.86 26.38
N ILE A 146 -0.65 18.19 26.36
CA ILE A 146 -1.18 18.90 25.19
C ILE A 146 -0.22 18.79 24.00
N LYS A 147 1.09 18.99 24.19
CA LYS A 147 2.08 18.81 23.12
C LYS A 147 2.08 17.40 22.57
N THR A 148 2.11 16.39 23.44
CA THR A 148 2.02 14.98 23.05
C THR A 148 0.78 14.72 22.21
N ALA A 149 -0.39 15.21 22.65
CA ALA A 149 -1.62 15.06 21.88
C ALA A 149 -1.52 15.73 20.50
N GLN A 150 -0.96 16.95 20.41
CA GLN A 150 -0.75 17.65 19.15
C GLN A 150 0.11 16.83 18.17
N TYR A 151 1.24 16.29 18.62
CA TYR A 151 2.09 15.43 17.78
C TYR A 151 1.38 14.13 17.38
N CYS A 152 0.69 13.46 18.31
CA CYS A 152 -0.04 12.23 18.00
C CYS A 152 -1.14 12.44 16.96
N PHE A 153 -1.92 13.52 17.10
CA PHE A 153 -2.95 13.86 16.12
C PHE A 153 -2.36 14.29 14.77
N LYS A 154 -1.24 15.03 14.76
CA LYS A 154 -0.55 15.40 13.51
C LYS A 154 -0.14 14.15 12.73
N ILE A 155 0.52 13.19 13.38
CA ILE A 155 0.93 11.93 12.76
C ILE A 155 -0.28 11.14 12.28
N PHE A 156 -1.31 11.00 13.12
CA PHE A 156 -2.53 10.29 12.75
C PHE A 156 -3.23 10.91 11.53
N GLN A 157 -3.38 12.23 11.49
CA GLN A 157 -4.00 12.92 10.36
C GLN A 157 -3.17 12.79 9.08
N ALA A 158 -1.84 12.92 9.19
CA ALA A 158 -0.94 12.72 8.06
C ALA A 158 -1.05 11.29 7.51
N TYR A 159 -1.05 10.30 8.41
CA TYR A 159 -1.19 8.88 8.06
C TYR A 159 -2.47 8.58 7.29
N ILE A 160 -3.62 8.99 7.83
CA ILE A 160 -4.92 8.74 7.19
C ILE A 160 -5.02 9.44 5.83
N GLY A 161 -4.47 10.66 5.73
CA GLY A 161 -4.42 11.38 4.45
C GLY A 161 -3.54 10.68 3.40
N LEU A 162 -2.39 10.17 3.84
CA LEU A 162 -1.43 9.44 3.00
C LEU A 162 -2.05 8.12 2.50
N GLN A 163 -2.64 7.32 3.39
CA GLN A 163 -3.33 6.08 3.00
C GLN A 163 -4.45 6.35 1.99
N HIS A 164 -5.27 7.37 2.23
CA HIS A 164 -6.35 7.71 1.30
C HIS A 164 -5.81 8.11 -0.09
N ARG A 165 -4.75 8.93 -0.17
CA ARG A 165 -4.15 9.31 -1.45
C ARG A 165 -3.60 8.09 -2.18
N TYR A 166 -2.87 7.23 -1.46
CA TYR A 166 -2.36 5.98 -1.98
C TYR A 166 -3.46 5.08 -2.53
N ASP A 167 -4.54 4.84 -1.77
CA ASP A 167 -5.67 4.02 -2.21
C ASP A 167 -6.31 4.55 -3.49
N CYS A 168 -6.48 5.88 -3.59
CA CYS A 168 -7.02 6.51 -4.80
C CYS A 168 -6.10 6.33 -6.01
N ILE A 169 -4.81 6.58 -5.84
CA ILE A 169 -3.82 6.50 -6.91
C ILE A 169 -3.63 5.05 -7.36
N LYS A 170 -3.56 4.11 -6.42
CA LYS A 170 -3.47 2.67 -6.70
C LYS A 170 -4.67 2.16 -7.48
N ALA A 171 -5.88 2.54 -7.07
CA ALA A 171 -7.09 2.19 -7.81
C ALA A 171 -7.08 2.73 -9.24
N ALA A 172 -6.59 3.95 -9.45
CA ALA A 172 -6.43 4.51 -10.80
C ALA A 172 -5.39 3.73 -11.61
N MET A 173 -4.24 3.39 -11.02
CA MET A 173 -3.20 2.58 -11.68
C MET A 173 -3.71 1.20 -12.08
N ASP A 174 -4.43 0.52 -11.21
CA ASP A 174 -5.00 -0.80 -11.50
C ASP A 174 -5.98 -0.74 -12.67
N ILE A 175 -6.81 0.30 -12.76
CA ILE A 175 -7.72 0.53 -13.90
C ILE A 175 -6.93 0.73 -15.20
N LEU A 176 -5.87 1.53 -15.18
CA LEU A 176 -5.02 1.76 -16.35
C LEU A 176 -4.33 0.47 -16.78
N ARG A 177 -3.81 -0.31 -15.84
CA ARG A 177 -3.18 -1.61 -16.10
C ARG A 177 -4.16 -2.61 -16.70
N ASP A 178 -5.34 -2.77 -16.10
CA ASP A 178 -6.35 -3.72 -16.60
C ASP A 178 -6.82 -3.37 -18.01
N SER A 179 -7.03 -2.07 -18.29
CA SER A 179 -7.39 -1.58 -19.62
C SER A 179 -6.30 -1.90 -20.64
N ASN A 180 -5.04 -1.59 -20.33
CA ASN A 180 -3.92 -1.84 -21.23
C ASN A 180 -3.59 -3.34 -21.41
N THR A 181 -3.77 -4.17 -20.38
CA THR A 181 -3.50 -5.61 -20.48
C THR A 181 -4.44 -6.27 -21.49
N GLY A 182 -5.70 -5.81 -21.56
CA GLY A 182 -6.66 -6.27 -22.58
C GLY A 182 -6.23 -5.90 -24.01
N TYR A 183 -5.79 -4.65 -24.22
CA TYR A 183 -5.28 -4.22 -25.54
C TYR A 183 -3.98 -4.94 -25.92
N LEU A 184 -3.01 -5.04 -25.01
CA LEU A 184 -1.74 -5.73 -25.25
C LEU A 184 -1.93 -7.21 -25.56
N GLN A 185 -2.85 -7.90 -24.87
CA GLN A 185 -3.20 -9.29 -25.19
C GLN A 185 -3.84 -9.41 -26.58
N MET A 186 -4.65 -8.44 -26.99
CA MET A 186 -5.26 -8.42 -28.32
C MET A 186 -4.21 -8.18 -29.41
N VAL A 187 -3.28 -7.23 -29.21
CA VAL A 187 -2.17 -6.96 -30.12
C VAL A 187 -1.25 -8.18 -30.25
N ASP A 188 -0.83 -8.81 -29.15
CA ASP A 188 -0.01 -10.03 -29.16
C ASP A 188 -0.71 -11.20 -29.87
N GLN A 189 -2.03 -11.34 -29.72
CA GLN A 189 -2.81 -12.32 -30.48
C GLN A 189 -2.82 -12.02 -31.98
N ILE A 190 -2.95 -10.76 -32.37
CA ILE A 190 -2.92 -10.33 -33.78
C ILE A 190 -1.52 -10.54 -34.37
N GLU A 191 -0.46 -10.16 -33.68
CA GLU A 191 0.92 -10.36 -34.13
C GLU A 191 1.23 -11.85 -34.34
N LYS A 192 0.91 -12.69 -33.37
CA LYS A 192 1.08 -14.16 -33.50
C LYS A 192 0.28 -14.74 -34.66
N GLN A 193 -0.93 -14.24 -34.89
CA GLN A 193 -1.76 -14.73 -35.98
C GLN A 193 -1.28 -14.20 -37.35
N TYR A 194 -0.78 -12.96 -37.38
CA TYR A 194 -0.14 -12.35 -38.54
C TYR A 194 1.12 -13.14 -38.95
N GLU A 195 1.99 -13.49 -38.00
CA GLU A 195 3.18 -14.30 -38.27
C GLU A 195 2.82 -15.68 -38.85
N LYS A 196 1.82 -16.36 -38.28
CA LYS A 196 1.35 -17.65 -38.81
C LYS A 196 0.80 -17.52 -40.22
N ALA A 197 0.00 -16.49 -40.48
CA ALA A 197 -0.55 -16.21 -41.81
C ALA A 197 0.57 -15.87 -42.80
N ASN A 198 1.57 -15.10 -42.38
CA ASN A 198 2.74 -14.73 -43.16
C ASN A 198 3.58 -15.97 -43.53
N GLU A 199 3.83 -16.87 -42.59
CA GLU A 199 4.55 -18.12 -42.80
C GLU A 199 3.77 -19.09 -43.70
N SER A 200 2.47 -19.28 -43.48
CA SER A 200 1.65 -20.25 -44.22
C SER A 200 1.40 -19.84 -45.67
N THR A 201 1.59 -18.56 -46.01
CA THR A 201 1.31 -17.99 -47.34
C THR A 201 2.55 -17.53 -48.11
N ASP A 202 3.77 -17.81 -47.61
CA ASP A 202 5.05 -17.30 -48.15
C ASP A 202 5.04 -15.77 -48.32
N GLY A 203 4.73 -15.07 -47.24
CA GLY A 203 4.66 -13.61 -47.22
C GLY A 203 3.43 -13.06 -47.93
N PHE A 204 2.26 -13.67 -47.69
CA PHE A 204 0.97 -13.29 -48.29
C PHE A 204 0.90 -13.40 -49.82
N LYS A 205 1.88 -14.06 -50.45
CA LYS A 205 1.87 -14.32 -51.90
C LYS A 205 0.81 -15.34 -52.30
N TRP A 206 0.51 -16.29 -51.42
CA TRP A 206 -0.44 -17.38 -51.64
C TRP A 206 -1.60 -17.36 -50.65
N TRP A 207 -2.26 -16.20 -50.56
CA TRP A 207 -3.44 -15.90 -49.74
C TRP A 207 -4.73 -16.70 -49.99
N SER A 208 -4.78 -17.59 -50.98
CA SER A 208 -6.03 -18.27 -51.34
C SER A 208 -6.40 -19.36 -50.33
N HIS A 209 -7.35 -19.07 -49.45
CA HIS A 209 -8.06 -20.02 -48.56
C HIS A 209 -7.18 -20.74 -47.52
N THR A 210 -6.22 -20.04 -46.93
CA THR A 210 -5.51 -20.50 -45.73
C THR A 210 -6.32 -20.16 -44.48
N PRO A 211 -6.66 -21.14 -43.61
CA PRO A 211 -7.39 -20.90 -42.36
C PRO A 211 -6.77 -19.78 -41.51
N GLU A 212 -5.45 -19.67 -41.52
CA GLU A 212 -4.70 -18.70 -40.73
C GLU A 212 -4.98 -17.25 -41.15
N VAL A 213 -5.21 -17.01 -42.46
CA VAL A 213 -5.56 -15.68 -43.01
C VAL A 213 -7.01 -15.34 -42.66
N ASN A 214 -7.93 -16.29 -42.77
CA ASN A 214 -9.33 -16.08 -42.39
C ASN A 214 -9.47 -15.79 -40.88
N ASP A 215 -8.68 -16.45 -40.05
CA ASP A 215 -8.65 -16.21 -38.60
C ASP A 215 -8.04 -14.85 -38.27
N LEU A 216 -7.04 -14.39 -39.03
CA LEU A 216 -6.48 -13.04 -38.92
C LEU A 216 -7.51 -11.97 -39.31
N ASP A 217 -8.16 -12.13 -40.47
CA ASP A 217 -9.21 -11.22 -40.94
C ASP A 217 -10.35 -11.12 -39.92
N ARG A 218 -10.76 -12.25 -39.35
CA ARG A 218 -11.77 -12.29 -38.29
C ARG A 218 -11.34 -11.53 -37.03
N LEU A 219 -10.08 -11.64 -36.61
CA LEU A 219 -9.59 -10.89 -35.45
C LEU A 219 -9.60 -9.38 -35.72
N ILE A 220 -9.15 -8.98 -36.91
CA ILE A 220 -9.13 -7.58 -37.39
C ILE A 220 -10.55 -7.00 -37.48
N GLU A 221 -11.50 -7.73 -38.04
CA GLU A 221 -12.90 -7.30 -38.22
C GLU A 221 -13.68 -7.14 -36.90
N ASN A 222 -13.29 -7.87 -35.86
CA ASN A 222 -13.93 -7.80 -34.55
C ASN A 222 -13.29 -6.75 -33.62
N MET A 223 -12.28 -6.01 -34.09
CA MET A 223 -11.68 -4.94 -33.30
C MET A 223 -12.63 -3.74 -33.16
N PRO A 224 -12.69 -3.10 -31.98
CA PRO A 224 -13.41 -1.84 -31.80
C PRO A 224 -12.93 -0.77 -32.78
N GLN A 225 -13.85 0.06 -33.29
CA GLN A 225 -13.55 1.06 -34.31
C GLN A 225 -12.53 2.10 -33.82
N GLU A 226 -12.51 2.35 -32.51
CA GLU A 226 -11.65 3.28 -31.80
C GLU A 226 -10.16 2.90 -31.95
N VAL A 227 -9.84 1.62 -32.10
CA VAL A 227 -8.45 1.12 -32.28
C VAL A 227 -7.84 1.56 -33.63
N TRP A 228 -8.67 1.91 -34.62
CA TRP A 228 -8.22 2.31 -35.96
C TRP A 228 -8.06 3.82 -36.14
N LEU A 229 -8.36 4.62 -35.12
CA LEU A 229 -8.42 6.09 -35.20
C LEU A 229 -7.19 6.81 -34.63
N GLN A 230 -6.17 6.07 -34.19
CA GLN A 230 -4.86 6.60 -33.76
C GLN A 230 -3.95 6.95 -34.95
#